data_AF-A0A7T0FZA9-F1
#
_entry.id   AF-A0A7T0FZA9-F1
#
_cell.length_a   1.000
_cell.length_b   1.000
_cell.length_c   1.000
_cell.angle_alpha   90.00
_cell.angle_beta   90.00
_cell.angle_gamma   90.00
#
_symmetry.space_group_name_H-M   'P 1'
#
loop_
_entity.id
_entity.type
_entity.pdbx_description
1 polymer ?
#
loop_
_entity_poly.entity_id
_entity_poly.type
_entity_poly.pdbx_seq_one_letter_code
_entity_poly.pdbx_strand_id
1 'polypeptide(L)'
;MKKLFRVGAALVFALTISMPVQAQTVEERLTALETSMANVELLSTQLFQLFSALQPDITAILNALAAQQLDVTNLQTSLAALQTNVANLQTSDTTQTANIVTLQTGQSALQAGQATQNADISTLQTDVGTLQSNDTTQDTNITSLQSNDATQDINIIKLQNDVTSIETDITNLQTDVGDLQTRFSGVTRSGSTLLLTDMNLQVVSGSGDTDGAVNGKGNIIVGYNEDIFPFLGGGLPASNKTGSHNLIVGKGANYSSFGAIVAGLDNVSDAQYASVTGGERNQATDDFASVSGGSLNEASGTHSSITGGSENTASNIFSSVNGGLRNEATGQYSGILGGQLNVSPGPFSSVSGGLRNDASGNGSSISGGELNTTGDFYSSVSGGRNNLANGRNSSVSGGEGNTASGTRSSVSGGDGNTASFTTASVSGGNANIASGQHSSVTGGNDNEASGVSSSVNGGLSNDATGLESSVNGGRSNEASGDRATTNGGLFNEAIGVNSTIGGGANRSTAGSNSWRAGGQASNN
;
A
#
# COMPACT_ATOMS: atom_id res chain seq x y z
N MET A 1 116.97 135.40 -71.08
CA MET A 1 117.85 136.03 -72.11
C MET A 1 117.64 137.55 -72.09
N LYS A 2 118.22 138.33 -73.03
CA LYS A 2 118.46 139.79 -72.94
C LYS A 2 117.23 140.70 -73.24
N LYS A 3 117.13 141.85 -72.52
CA LYS A 3 116.56 143.20 -72.88
C LYS A 3 115.04 143.38 -73.22
N LEU A 4 114.34 144.35 -72.56
CA LEU A 4 113.89 145.70 -73.11
C LEU A 4 112.99 146.60 -72.16
N PHE A 5 113.33 147.91 -72.03
CA PHE A 5 112.53 149.18 -71.90
C PHE A 5 111.36 149.55 -70.87
N ARG A 6 111.59 150.64 -70.06
CA ARG A 6 110.77 151.87 -69.67
C ARG A 6 109.42 151.93 -68.82
N VAL A 7 109.44 152.68 -67.68
CA VAL A 7 108.44 153.69 -67.07
C VAL A 7 107.06 153.22 -66.46
N GLY A 8 106.36 153.85 -65.48
CA GLY A 8 106.67 154.88 -64.41
C GLY A 8 105.55 155.91 -63.95
N ALA A 9 105.47 156.27 -62.63
CA ALA A 9 104.95 157.52 -61.94
C ALA A 9 103.53 157.71 -61.21
N ALA A 10 103.58 158.18 -59.93
CA ALA A 10 102.80 159.25 -59.18
C ALA A 10 101.42 159.09 -58.41
N LEU A 11 101.40 159.57 -57.12
CA LEU A 11 100.56 160.66 -56.50
C LEU A 11 99.66 160.39 -55.21
N VAL A 12 99.93 161.16 -54.10
CA VAL A 12 99.00 161.55 -52.96
C VAL A 12 98.54 160.41 -51.99
N PHE A 13 98.19 160.51 -50.68
CA PHE A 13 98.28 161.41 -49.47
C PHE A 13 97.74 160.58 -48.23
N ALA A 14 97.48 161.00 -46.98
CA ALA A 14 97.95 161.96 -45.92
C ALA A 14 97.00 161.72 -44.68
N LEU A 15 97.01 162.31 -43.46
CA LEU A 15 97.76 163.34 -42.70
C LEU A 15 97.53 163.04 -41.16
N THR A 16 98.24 163.56 -40.15
CA THR A 16 97.82 164.78 -39.37
C THR A 16 98.82 165.22 -38.26
N ILE A 17 98.59 164.91 -36.97
CA ILE A 17 98.85 165.81 -35.81
C ILE A 17 99.21 165.02 -34.52
N SER A 18 99.91 165.52 -33.48
CA SER A 18 100.96 166.57 -33.26
C SER A 18 101.29 166.60 -31.71
N MET A 19 102.20 167.37 -31.08
CA MET A 19 103.07 168.48 -31.51
C MET A 19 104.44 168.62 -30.77
N PRO A 20 104.56 168.68 -29.41
CA PRO A 20 105.77 169.16 -28.71
C PRO A 20 106.33 168.12 -27.69
N VAL A 21 107.27 168.29 -26.74
CA VAL A 21 108.02 169.39 -26.03
C VAL A 21 109.39 168.77 -25.60
N GLN A 22 110.58 169.37 -25.41
CA GLN A 22 111.37 170.52 -25.94
C GLN A 22 112.89 170.15 -25.71
N ALA A 23 113.86 171.08 -25.62
CA ALA A 23 115.30 170.78 -25.86
C ALA A 23 116.35 171.58 -25.02
N GLN A 24 117.54 170.98 -24.76
CA GLN A 24 118.80 171.58 -24.26
C GLN A 24 120.00 171.11 -25.12
N THR A 25 120.33 171.78 -26.23
CA THR A 25 120.93 171.08 -27.41
C THR A 25 122.04 171.84 -28.18
N VAL A 26 123.33 171.60 -27.91
CA VAL A 26 124.44 171.96 -28.86
C VAL A 26 125.57 170.92 -28.86
N GLU A 27 126.02 170.43 -27.71
CA GLU A 27 127.12 169.45 -27.60
C GLU A 27 126.78 168.13 -28.32
N GLU A 28 125.49 167.77 -28.33
CA GLU A 28 124.89 166.71 -29.15
C GLU A 28 125.25 166.78 -30.65
N ARG A 29 125.58 167.97 -31.20
CA ARG A 29 125.78 168.14 -32.65
C ARG A 29 127.05 167.51 -33.19
N LEU A 30 128.01 167.16 -32.33
CA LEU A 30 129.16 166.35 -32.73
C LEU A 30 128.78 164.86 -32.72
N THR A 31 128.10 164.41 -31.66
CA THR A 31 127.54 163.05 -31.51
C THR A 31 126.55 162.70 -32.64
N ALA A 32 125.81 163.69 -33.13
CA ALA A 32 124.82 163.54 -34.20
C ALA A 32 125.42 163.07 -35.53
N LEU A 33 126.69 163.36 -35.82
CA LEU A 33 127.32 162.95 -37.09
C LEU A 33 127.77 161.49 -37.06
N GLU A 34 128.36 161.02 -35.95
CA GLU A 34 128.69 159.60 -35.76
C GLU A 34 127.42 158.73 -35.70
N THR A 35 126.38 159.22 -35.02
CA THR A 35 125.05 158.58 -34.99
C THR A 35 124.41 158.49 -36.39
N SER A 36 124.66 159.48 -37.26
CA SER A 36 124.08 159.49 -38.61
C SER A 36 124.61 158.37 -39.50
N MET A 37 125.88 157.99 -39.39
CA MET A 37 126.49 157.03 -40.31
C MET A 37 126.17 155.58 -39.92
N ALA A 38 126.04 155.29 -38.62
CA ALA A 38 125.56 154.00 -38.12
C ALA A 38 124.13 153.66 -38.60
N ASN A 39 123.26 154.66 -38.77
CA ASN A 39 121.90 154.45 -39.31
C ASN A 39 121.89 153.95 -40.76
N VAL A 40 122.95 154.17 -41.55
CA VAL A 40 123.01 153.71 -42.94
C VAL A 40 123.32 152.20 -43.02
N GLU A 41 124.22 151.69 -42.17
CA GLU A 41 124.43 150.25 -42.02
C GLU A 41 123.19 149.55 -41.45
N LEU A 42 122.49 150.20 -40.51
CA LEU A 42 121.24 149.69 -39.96
C LEU A 42 120.15 149.54 -41.05
N LEU A 43 119.96 150.55 -41.91
CA LEU A 43 118.96 150.50 -42.98
C LEU A 43 119.25 149.42 -44.03
N SER A 44 120.53 149.23 -44.37
CA SER A 44 120.99 148.16 -45.26
C SER A 44 120.64 146.77 -44.68
N THR A 45 120.88 146.60 -43.37
CA THR A 45 120.58 145.36 -42.63
C THR A 45 119.07 145.08 -42.56
N GLN A 46 118.25 146.11 -42.33
CA GLN A 46 116.79 145.99 -42.28
C GLN A 46 116.18 145.51 -43.61
N LEU A 47 116.70 145.98 -44.76
CA LEU A 47 116.19 145.55 -46.06
C LEU A 47 116.47 144.06 -46.33
N PHE A 48 117.61 143.54 -45.88
CA PHE A 48 117.97 142.12 -46.00
C PHE A 48 117.12 141.23 -45.07
N GLN A 49 116.77 141.72 -43.88
CA GLN A 49 115.81 141.04 -43.01
C GLN A 49 114.40 140.97 -43.62
N LEU A 50 113.94 142.05 -44.28
CA LEU A 50 112.60 142.06 -44.90
C LEU A 50 112.45 141.00 -46.00
N PHE A 51 113.49 140.81 -46.83
CA PHE A 51 113.48 139.76 -47.86
C PHE A 51 113.55 138.35 -47.25
N SER A 52 114.30 138.20 -46.15
CA SER A 52 114.38 136.95 -45.39
C SER A 52 113.03 136.58 -44.73
N ALA A 53 112.18 137.58 -44.44
CA ALA A 53 110.88 137.40 -43.79
C ALA A 53 109.74 136.93 -44.71
N LEU A 54 109.85 137.06 -46.05
CA LEU A 54 108.82 136.57 -46.99
C LEU A 54 109.01 135.10 -47.42
N GLN A 55 110.23 134.56 -47.28
CA GLN A 55 110.55 133.18 -47.65
C GLN A 55 109.68 132.11 -46.92
N PRO A 56 109.32 132.27 -45.63
CA PRO A 56 108.46 131.32 -44.92
C PRO A 56 107.03 131.24 -45.46
N ASP A 57 106.39 132.39 -45.75
CA ASP A 57 104.97 132.44 -46.13
C ASP A 57 104.72 131.78 -47.50
N ILE A 58 105.62 132.00 -48.47
CA ILE A 58 105.59 131.32 -49.78
C ILE A 58 105.71 129.80 -49.60
N THR A 59 106.55 129.35 -48.65
CA THR A 59 106.72 127.94 -48.33
C THR A 59 105.46 127.36 -47.66
N ALA A 60 104.81 128.13 -46.77
CA ALA A 60 103.57 127.71 -46.11
C ALA A 60 102.41 127.53 -47.09
N ILE A 61 102.24 128.43 -48.07
CA ILE A 61 101.17 128.33 -49.08
C ILE A 61 101.36 127.09 -49.98
N LEU A 62 102.59 126.80 -50.41
CA LEU A 62 102.87 125.60 -51.22
C LEU A 62 102.60 124.30 -50.43
N ASN A 63 102.95 124.26 -49.14
CA ASN A 63 102.64 123.12 -48.27
C ASN A 63 101.12 122.95 -48.05
N ALA A 64 100.38 124.05 -47.88
CA ALA A 64 98.92 124.00 -47.73
C ALA A 64 98.21 123.50 -48.99
N LEU A 65 98.66 123.91 -50.18
CA LEU A 65 98.12 123.43 -51.45
C LEU A 65 98.40 121.94 -51.67
N ALA A 66 99.61 121.47 -51.30
CA ALA A 66 99.95 120.04 -51.33
C ALA A 66 99.06 119.21 -50.38
N ALA A 67 98.76 119.74 -49.18
CA ALA A 67 97.85 119.10 -48.23
C ALA A 67 96.41 118.99 -48.79
N GLN A 68 95.87 120.05 -49.40
CA GLN A 68 94.54 119.98 -50.02
C GLN A 68 94.47 118.98 -51.17
N GLN A 69 95.53 118.88 -51.99
CA GLN A 69 95.61 117.89 -53.07
C GLN A 69 95.66 116.45 -52.53
N LEU A 70 96.30 116.25 -51.36
CA LEU A 70 96.30 114.97 -50.65
C LEU A 70 94.89 114.62 -50.12
N ASP A 71 94.17 115.57 -49.52
CA ASP A 71 92.81 115.34 -49.01
C ASP A 71 91.80 115.01 -50.11
N VAL A 72 91.90 115.64 -51.29
CA VAL A 72 91.11 115.25 -52.47
C VAL A 72 91.40 113.80 -52.88
N THR A 73 92.66 113.38 -52.81
CA THR A 73 93.08 111.99 -53.11
C THR A 73 92.57 111.00 -52.05
N ASN A 74 92.57 111.39 -50.77
CA ASN A 74 92.01 110.63 -49.65
C ASN A 74 90.48 110.46 -49.79
N LEU A 75 89.77 111.51 -50.21
CA LEU A 75 88.33 111.49 -50.48
C LEU A 75 87.98 110.59 -51.67
N GLN A 76 88.74 110.66 -52.76
CA GLN A 76 88.58 109.75 -53.91
C GLN A 76 88.79 108.27 -53.52
N THR A 77 89.82 108.01 -52.70
CA THR A 77 90.10 106.67 -52.16
C THR A 77 88.96 106.18 -51.27
N SER A 78 88.42 107.05 -50.42
CA SER A 78 87.28 106.75 -49.54
C SER A 78 85.99 106.48 -50.32
N LEU A 79 85.75 107.21 -51.42
CA LEU A 79 84.61 107.01 -52.30
C LEU A 79 84.70 105.66 -53.04
N ALA A 80 85.88 105.28 -53.53
CA ALA A 80 86.11 103.98 -54.17
C ALA A 80 85.92 102.81 -53.18
N ALA A 81 86.36 102.98 -51.92
CA ALA A 81 86.10 102.02 -50.85
C ALA A 81 84.59 101.91 -50.53
N LEU A 82 83.87 103.04 -50.49
CA LEU A 82 82.42 103.04 -50.28
C LEU A 82 81.66 102.37 -51.43
N GLN A 83 82.04 102.63 -52.69
CA GLN A 83 81.50 101.94 -53.87
C GLN A 83 81.73 100.43 -53.81
N THR A 84 82.93 100.00 -53.38
CA THR A 84 83.25 98.59 -53.16
C THR A 84 82.37 97.97 -52.07
N ASN A 85 82.16 98.67 -50.96
CA ASN A 85 81.27 98.22 -49.88
C ASN A 85 79.80 98.11 -50.34
N VAL A 86 79.31 99.02 -51.19
CA VAL A 86 77.96 98.94 -51.78
C VAL A 86 77.85 97.71 -52.70
N ALA A 87 78.84 97.43 -53.55
CA ALA A 87 78.85 96.24 -54.40
C ALA A 87 78.89 94.93 -53.58
N ASN A 88 79.66 94.91 -52.48
CA ASN A 88 79.70 93.78 -51.54
C ASN A 88 78.35 93.58 -50.84
N LEU A 89 77.68 94.67 -50.42
CA LEU A 89 76.34 94.61 -49.83
C LEU A 89 75.29 94.11 -50.84
N GLN A 90 75.32 94.57 -52.08
CA GLN A 90 74.43 94.07 -53.16
C GLN A 90 74.66 92.57 -53.44
N THR A 91 75.91 92.12 -53.41
CA THR A 91 76.25 90.70 -53.57
C THR A 91 75.73 89.86 -52.38
N SER A 92 75.85 90.39 -51.16
CA SER A 92 75.28 89.79 -49.94
C SER A 92 73.75 89.71 -49.99
N ASP A 93 73.08 90.78 -50.44
CA ASP A 93 71.62 90.86 -50.56
C ASP A 93 71.07 89.88 -51.61
N THR A 94 71.75 89.75 -52.75
CA THR A 94 71.45 88.72 -53.77
C THR A 94 71.61 87.30 -53.20
N THR A 95 72.65 87.08 -52.38
CA THR A 95 72.91 85.79 -51.73
C THR A 95 71.88 85.47 -50.64
N GLN A 96 71.47 86.46 -49.84
CA GLN A 96 70.41 86.31 -48.85
C GLN A 96 69.06 86.04 -49.51
N THR A 97 68.76 86.71 -50.63
CA THR A 97 67.58 86.44 -51.45
C THR A 97 67.55 84.99 -51.96
N ALA A 98 68.67 84.47 -52.49
CA ALA A 98 68.77 83.08 -52.93
C ALA A 98 68.62 82.07 -51.76
N ASN A 99 69.18 82.38 -50.59
CA ASN A 99 69.01 81.59 -49.37
C ASN A 99 67.55 81.60 -48.88
N ILE A 100 66.86 82.74 -48.94
CA ILE A 100 65.44 82.86 -48.61
C ILE A 100 64.58 81.99 -49.53
N VAL A 101 64.80 82.03 -50.85
CA VAL A 101 64.09 81.16 -51.81
C VAL A 101 64.36 79.68 -51.55
N THR A 102 65.60 79.32 -51.18
CA THR A 102 65.97 77.94 -50.83
C THR A 102 65.27 77.49 -49.55
N LEU A 103 65.22 78.33 -48.51
CA LEU A 103 64.50 78.07 -47.27
C LEU A 103 62.98 77.97 -47.48
N GLN A 104 62.39 78.82 -48.31
CA GLN A 104 60.97 78.76 -48.71
C GLN A 104 60.64 77.47 -49.46
N THR A 105 61.55 77.00 -50.31
CA THR A 105 61.40 75.72 -51.02
C THR A 105 61.46 74.54 -50.05
N GLY A 106 62.43 74.55 -49.12
CA GLY A 106 62.52 73.54 -48.05
C GLY A 106 61.32 73.56 -47.10
N GLN A 107 60.81 74.74 -46.75
CA GLN A 107 59.58 74.91 -45.96
C GLN A 107 58.36 74.33 -46.69
N SER A 108 58.20 74.59 -47.99
CA SER A 108 57.12 74.03 -48.79
C SER A 108 57.19 72.49 -48.86
N ALA A 109 58.39 71.92 -48.98
CA ALA A 109 58.60 70.48 -48.98
C ALA A 109 58.28 69.85 -47.61
N LEU A 110 58.67 70.50 -46.51
CA LEU A 110 58.32 70.08 -45.14
C LEU A 110 56.80 70.16 -44.90
N GLN A 111 56.13 71.21 -45.37
CA GLN A 111 54.68 71.37 -45.29
C GLN A 111 53.95 70.28 -46.09
N ALA A 112 54.44 69.91 -47.27
CA ALA A 112 53.90 68.80 -48.05
C ALA A 112 54.08 67.44 -47.35
N GLY A 113 55.27 67.18 -46.80
CA GLY A 113 55.54 65.96 -46.03
C GLY A 113 54.66 65.86 -44.77
N GLN A 114 54.47 66.96 -44.05
CA GLN A 114 53.57 67.05 -42.91
C GLN A 114 52.09 66.82 -43.31
N ALA A 115 51.67 67.32 -44.48
CA ALA A 115 50.32 67.08 -44.99
C ALA A 115 50.07 65.59 -45.30
N THR A 116 51.04 64.90 -45.91
CA THR A 116 50.97 63.44 -46.11
C THR A 116 50.91 62.69 -44.79
N GLN A 117 51.80 63.00 -43.84
CA GLN A 117 51.79 62.37 -42.51
C GLN A 117 50.46 62.57 -41.77
N ASN A 118 49.84 63.75 -41.87
CA ASN A 118 48.52 64.00 -41.30
C ASN A 118 47.42 63.15 -41.95
N ALA A 119 47.50 62.90 -43.27
CA ALA A 119 46.56 62.03 -43.98
C ALA A 119 46.75 60.55 -43.61
N ASP A 120 47.99 60.08 -43.50
CA ASP A 120 48.32 58.73 -43.05
C ASP A 120 47.83 58.51 -41.61
N ILE A 121 48.05 59.47 -40.71
CA ILE A 121 47.54 59.46 -39.33
C ILE A 121 46.01 59.40 -39.31
N SER A 122 45.32 60.21 -40.12
CA SER A 122 43.85 60.19 -40.20
C SER A 122 43.30 58.86 -40.74
N THR A 123 44.04 58.20 -41.63
CA THR A 123 43.69 56.87 -42.16
C THR A 123 43.86 55.82 -41.06
N LEU A 124 45.03 55.79 -40.40
CA LEU A 124 45.31 54.89 -39.28
C LEU A 124 44.33 55.08 -38.10
N GLN A 125 43.89 56.31 -37.82
CA GLN A 125 42.83 56.57 -36.83
C GLN A 125 41.49 55.94 -37.23
N THR A 126 41.16 55.92 -38.52
CA THR A 126 39.94 55.30 -39.05
C THR A 126 40.02 53.77 -39.00
N ASP A 127 41.17 53.20 -39.36
CA ASP A 127 41.43 51.75 -39.26
C ASP A 127 41.41 51.28 -37.80
N VAL A 128 42.03 52.03 -36.89
CA VAL A 128 42.01 51.73 -35.44
C VAL A 128 40.58 51.80 -34.88
N GLY A 129 39.79 52.82 -35.23
CA GLY A 129 38.38 52.90 -34.81
C GLY A 129 37.52 51.75 -35.37
N THR A 130 37.82 51.30 -36.59
CA THR A 130 37.16 50.13 -37.20
C THR A 130 37.55 48.83 -36.49
N LEU A 131 38.83 48.65 -36.19
CA LEU A 131 39.33 47.50 -35.42
C LEU A 131 38.73 47.47 -34.01
N GLN A 132 38.70 48.60 -33.29
CA GLN A 132 38.06 48.71 -31.96
C GLN A 132 36.56 48.38 -31.99
N SER A 133 35.86 48.74 -33.07
CA SER A 133 34.44 48.40 -33.25
C SER A 133 34.24 46.89 -33.49
N ASN A 134 35.14 46.26 -34.26
CA ASN A 134 35.15 44.82 -34.47
C ASN A 134 35.51 44.05 -33.19
N ASP A 135 36.50 44.53 -32.43
CA ASP A 135 36.97 43.98 -31.14
C ASP A 135 35.81 43.96 -30.12
N THR A 136 35.15 45.12 -29.93
CA THR A 136 33.93 45.26 -29.09
C THR A 136 32.80 44.29 -29.52
N THR A 137 32.67 44.05 -30.83
CA THR A 137 31.68 43.11 -31.37
C THR A 137 32.07 41.65 -31.11
N GLN A 138 33.36 41.33 -31.18
CA GLN A 138 33.89 40.00 -30.86
C GLN A 138 33.76 39.70 -29.36
N ASP A 139 34.10 40.64 -28.48
CA ASP A 139 33.86 40.54 -27.03
C ASP A 139 32.39 40.27 -26.70
N THR A 140 31.47 40.99 -27.36
CA THR A 140 30.02 40.79 -27.20
C THR A 140 29.59 39.38 -27.61
N ASN A 141 30.10 38.89 -28.75
CA ASN A 141 29.81 37.54 -29.24
C ASN A 141 30.43 36.46 -28.34
N ILE A 142 31.66 36.64 -27.86
CA ILE A 142 32.35 35.74 -26.91
C ILE A 142 31.55 35.64 -25.61
N THR A 143 31.13 36.78 -25.05
CA THR A 143 30.30 36.85 -23.83
C THR A 143 28.97 36.12 -24.02
N SER A 144 28.32 36.27 -25.18
CA SER A 144 27.08 35.55 -25.50
C SER A 144 27.30 34.03 -25.65
N LEU A 145 28.38 33.61 -26.33
CA LEU A 145 28.74 32.20 -26.46
C LEU A 145 29.04 31.57 -25.09
N GLN A 146 29.84 32.21 -24.24
CA GLN A 146 30.11 31.77 -22.86
C GLN A 146 28.83 31.64 -22.02
N SER A 147 27.87 32.55 -22.20
CA SER A 147 26.57 32.49 -21.52
C SER A 147 25.71 31.30 -21.99
N ASN A 148 25.76 30.98 -23.29
CA ASN A 148 25.08 29.82 -23.86
C ASN A 148 25.76 28.51 -23.43
N ASP A 149 27.09 28.46 -23.40
CA ASP A 149 27.91 27.32 -23.00
C ASP A 149 27.63 26.93 -21.52
N ALA A 150 27.70 27.91 -20.61
CA ALA A 150 27.33 27.72 -19.20
C ALA A 150 25.85 27.29 -19.02
N THR A 151 24.96 27.70 -19.92
CA THR A 151 23.56 27.23 -19.92
C THR A 151 23.45 25.78 -20.42
N GLN A 152 24.29 25.36 -21.37
CA GLN A 152 24.35 23.97 -21.83
C GLN A 152 24.94 23.05 -20.76
N ASP A 153 26.00 23.45 -20.06
CA ASP A 153 26.56 22.72 -18.91
C ASP A 153 25.50 22.43 -17.83
N ILE A 154 24.73 23.44 -17.42
CA ILE A 154 23.65 23.28 -16.44
C ILE A 154 22.60 22.26 -16.91
N ASN A 155 22.24 22.29 -18.20
CA ASN A 155 21.30 21.33 -18.77
C ASN A 155 21.89 19.91 -18.89
N ILE A 156 23.18 19.78 -19.21
CA ILE A 156 23.89 18.49 -19.27
C ILE A 156 23.96 17.86 -17.88
N ILE A 157 24.35 18.63 -16.85
CA ILE A 157 24.37 18.17 -15.45
C ILE A 157 22.98 17.74 -15.01
N LYS A 158 21.92 18.47 -15.39
CA LYS A 158 20.55 18.05 -15.10
C LYS A 158 20.20 16.73 -15.79
N LEU A 159 20.45 16.59 -17.09
CA LEU A 159 20.18 15.35 -17.83
C LEU A 159 20.95 14.15 -17.26
N GLN A 160 22.19 14.35 -16.80
CA GLN A 160 22.98 13.31 -16.12
C GLN A 160 22.31 12.85 -14.82
N ASN A 161 21.86 13.79 -13.98
CA ASN A 161 21.12 13.46 -12.74
C ASN A 161 19.78 12.76 -13.03
N ASP A 162 19.02 13.25 -14.03
CA ASP A 162 17.75 12.67 -14.44
C ASP A 162 17.96 11.22 -14.96
N VAL A 163 19.03 10.96 -15.73
CA VAL A 163 19.41 9.61 -16.19
C VAL A 163 19.80 8.70 -15.02
N THR A 164 20.66 9.14 -14.10
CA THR A 164 21.07 8.32 -12.94
C THR A 164 19.88 7.97 -12.03
N SER A 165 18.88 8.86 -11.92
CA SER A 165 17.61 8.53 -11.24
C SER A 165 16.86 7.42 -11.98
N ILE A 166 16.71 7.54 -13.31
CA ILE A 166 16.00 6.54 -14.13
C ILE A 166 16.69 5.17 -14.10
N GLU A 167 18.03 5.11 -14.11
CA GLU A 167 18.79 3.87 -13.97
C GLU A 167 18.55 3.20 -12.59
N THR A 168 18.43 4.02 -11.54
CA THR A 168 18.09 3.55 -10.19
C THR A 168 16.66 3.00 -10.14
N ASP A 169 15.69 3.72 -10.70
CA ASP A 169 14.28 3.31 -10.75
C ASP A 169 14.07 2.02 -11.57
N ILE A 170 14.78 1.87 -12.70
CA ILE A 170 14.77 0.64 -13.50
C ILE A 170 15.30 -0.55 -12.69
N THR A 171 16.38 -0.35 -11.91
CA THR A 171 16.98 -1.40 -11.08
C THR A 171 16.03 -1.85 -9.96
N ASN A 172 15.32 -0.90 -9.35
CA ASN A 172 14.28 -1.18 -8.35
C ASN A 172 13.11 -1.96 -8.98
N LEU A 173 12.58 -1.50 -10.12
CA LEU A 173 11.48 -2.15 -10.83
C LEU A 173 11.83 -3.57 -11.31
N GLN A 174 13.07 -3.82 -11.75
CA GLN A 174 13.53 -5.16 -12.09
C GLN A 174 13.56 -6.10 -10.87
N THR A 175 13.93 -5.57 -9.70
CA THR A 175 13.91 -6.30 -8.43
C THR A 175 12.47 -6.65 -8.02
N ASP A 176 11.56 -5.67 -8.01
CA ASP A 176 10.14 -5.88 -7.68
C ASP A 176 9.48 -6.92 -8.60
N VAL A 177 9.78 -6.89 -9.91
CA VAL A 177 9.26 -7.86 -10.88
C VAL A 177 9.79 -9.26 -10.63
N GLY A 178 11.07 -9.42 -10.29
CA GLY A 178 11.66 -10.72 -9.91
C GLY A 178 11.07 -11.29 -8.63
N ASP A 179 10.84 -10.45 -7.63
CA ASP A 179 10.18 -10.81 -6.36
C ASP A 179 8.73 -11.27 -6.60
N LEU A 180 7.98 -10.55 -7.45
CA LEU A 180 6.62 -10.92 -7.84
C LEU A 180 6.57 -12.23 -8.64
N GLN A 181 7.47 -12.43 -9.61
CA GLN A 181 7.57 -13.68 -10.37
C GLN A 181 7.87 -14.88 -9.45
N THR A 182 8.72 -14.67 -8.43
CA THR A 182 9.05 -15.69 -7.44
C THR A 182 7.85 -16.01 -6.55
N ARG A 183 7.17 -14.98 -6.00
CA ARG A 183 6.00 -15.14 -5.12
C ARG A 183 4.79 -15.80 -5.78
N PHE A 184 4.63 -15.64 -7.10
CA PHE A 184 3.54 -16.24 -7.87
C PHE A 184 3.97 -17.46 -8.70
N SER A 185 5.16 -18.02 -8.46
CA SER A 185 5.59 -19.27 -9.11
C SER A 185 4.66 -20.44 -8.72
N GLY A 186 3.88 -20.92 -9.70
CA GLY A 186 2.82 -21.93 -9.51
C GLY A 186 1.39 -21.38 -9.50
N VAL A 187 1.18 -20.06 -9.47
CA VAL A 187 -0.14 -19.43 -9.64
C VAL A 187 -0.37 -19.09 -11.12
N THR A 188 -1.43 -19.65 -11.72
CA THR A 188 -1.78 -19.40 -13.12
C THR A 188 -3.28 -19.16 -13.30
N ARG A 189 -3.70 -18.62 -14.45
CA ARG A 189 -5.12 -18.41 -14.77
C ARG A 189 -5.48 -19.04 -16.10
N SER A 190 -6.47 -19.93 -16.08
CA SER A 190 -7.04 -20.58 -17.27
C SER A 190 -8.48 -20.11 -17.46
N GLY A 191 -8.70 -19.18 -18.39
CA GLY A 191 -10.01 -18.56 -18.63
C GLY A 191 -10.56 -17.82 -17.41
N SER A 192 -11.61 -18.36 -16.80
CA SER A 192 -12.22 -17.86 -15.56
C SER A 192 -11.64 -18.46 -14.28
N THR A 193 -10.80 -19.50 -14.38
CA THR A 193 -10.34 -20.29 -13.23
C THR A 193 -8.91 -19.90 -12.82
N LEU A 194 -8.70 -19.67 -11.52
CA LEU A 194 -7.37 -19.58 -10.93
C LEU A 194 -6.86 -21.00 -10.64
N LEU A 195 -5.70 -21.36 -11.16
CA LEU A 195 -5.02 -22.63 -10.94
C LEU A 195 -3.84 -22.41 -9.98
N LEU A 196 -3.73 -23.32 -9.02
CA LEU A 196 -2.63 -23.40 -8.06
C LEU A 196 -1.91 -24.73 -8.32
N THR A 197 -0.66 -24.66 -8.74
CA THR A 197 0.18 -25.83 -9.09
C THR A 197 1.27 -25.99 -8.04
N ASP A 198 1.48 -27.23 -7.58
CA ASP A 198 2.48 -27.62 -6.57
C ASP A 198 2.40 -26.85 -5.23
N MET A 199 1.21 -26.34 -4.90
CA MET A 199 0.94 -25.57 -3.67
C MET A 199 -0.47 -25.79 -3.13
N ASN A 200 -0.68 -25.54 -1.83
CA ASN A 200 -1.97 -25.63 -1.15
C ASN A 200 -2.64 -24.25 -1.03
N LEU A 201 -3.98 -24.21 -1.03
CA LEU A 201 -4.73 -23.05 -0.55
C LEU A 201 -4.92 -23.15 0.97
N GLN A 202 -4.39 -22.18 1.71
CA GLN A 202 -4.62 -22.03 3.15
C GLN A 202 -5.26 -20.66 3.42
N VAL A 203 -6.39 -20.65 4.14
CA VAL A 203 -7.07 -19.42 4.55
C VAL A 203 -7.09 -19.38 6.07
N VAL A 204 -6.40 -18.40 6.67
CA VAL A 204 -6.27 -18.27 8.13
C VAL A 204 -7.23 -17.21 8.68
N SER A 205 -7.77 -17.46 9.88
CA SER A 205 -8.58 -16.51 10.65
C SER A 205 -7.78 -15.31 11.18
N GLY A 206 -6.48 -15.50 11.42
CA GLY A 206 -5.63 -14.59 12.19
C GLY A 206 -5.78 -14.72 13.72
N SER A 207 -6.47 -15.74 14.24
CA SER A 207 -6.62 -15.99 15.70
C SER A 207 -5.36 -16.56 16.37
N GLY A 208 -4.38 -17.02 15.60
CA GLY A 208 -3.14 -17.63 16.10
C GLY A 208 -3.21 -19.15 16.27
N ASP A 209 -4.37 -19.68 16.64
CA ASP A 209 -4.65 -21.13 16.70
C ASP A 209 -6.06 -21.47 16.15
N THR A 210 -6.30 -22.75 15.93
CA THR A 210 -7.50 -23.34 15.31
C THR A 210 -8.75 -23.14 16.17
N ASP A 211 -8.61 -23.38 17.48
CA ASP A 211 -9.61 -23.16 18.54
C ASP A 211 -9.55 -21.73 19.13
N GLY A 212 -8.67 -20.89 18.59
CA GLY A 212 -8.56 -19.48 18.96
C GLY A 212 -9.83 -18.68 18.63
N ALA A 213 -9.97 -17.52 19.28
CA ALA A 213 -11.19 -16.71 19.27
C ALA A 213 -11.77 -16.49 17.85
N VAL A 214 -12.98 -17.03 17.65
CA VAL A 214 -13.74 -16.97 16.39
C VAL A 214 -14.05 -15.51 16.00
N ASN A 215 -13.87 -15.17 14.72
CA ASN A 215 -13.84 -13.78 14.25
C ASN A 215 -14.43 -13.54 12.85
N GLY A 216 -15.16 -14.51 12.29
CA GLY A 216 -15.77 -14.48 10.95
C GLY A 216 -14.82 -14.72 9.78
N LYS A 217 -13.52 -14.90 10.03
CA LYS A 217 -12.45 -15.04 9.01
C LYS A 217 -11.86 -16.45 8.99
N GLY A 218 -11.08 -16.76 7.97
CA GLY A 218 -10.55 -18.11 7.76
C GLY A 218 -11.54 -19.07 7.08
N ASN A 219 -12.69 -18.57 6.63
CA ASN A 219 -13.73 -19.36 5.97
C ASN A 219 -13.55 -19.35 4.45
N ILE A 220 -13.89 -20.47 3.79
CA ILE A 220 -14.03 -20.55 2.32
C ILE A 220 -15.52 -20.45 1.99
N ILE A 221 -15.89 -19.51 1.12
CA ILE A 221 -17.28 -19.20 0.77
C ILE A 221 -17.51 -19.46 -0.72
N VAL A 222 -18.52 -20.27 -1.05
CA VAL A 222 -18.98 -20.58 -2.41
C VAL A 222 -20.44 -20.14 -2.55
N GLY A 223 -20.64 -18.87 -2.88
CA GLY A 223 -21.95 -18.22 -2.94
C GLY A 223 -21.84 -16.73 -2.59
N TYR A 224 -22.96 -16.10 -2.23
CA TYR A 224 -22.99 -14.70 -1.78
C TYR A 224 -22.95 -14.55 -0.25
N ASN A 225 -22.97 -15.66 0.50
CA ASN A 225 -23.03 -15.69 1.96
C ASN A 225 -24.21 -14.86 2.52
N GLU A 226 -25.39 -14.95 1.89
CA GLU A 226 -26.57 -14.23 2.35
C GLU A 226 -26.98 -14.69 3.76
N ASP A 227 -27.69 -13.84 4.49
CA ASP A 227 -28.23 -14.16 5.81
C ASP A 227 -29.38 -15.17 5.75
N ILE A 228 -29.61 -15.88 6.86
CA ILE A 228 -30.80 -16.73 7.06
C ILE A 228 -32.05 -15.92 6.69
N PHE A 229 -32.95 -16.53 5.92
CA PHE A 229 -34.24 -15.90 5.62
C PHE A 229 -35.21 -16.06 6.81
N PRO A 230 -35.59 -14.98 7.52
CA PRO A 230 -36.45 -15.10 8.70
C PRO A 230 -37.88 -15.44 8.27
N PHE A 231 -38.33 -16.65 8.63
CA PHE A 231 -39.71 -17.07 8.36
C PHE A 231 -40.70 -16.36 9.29
N LEU A 232 -41.92 -16.12 8.79
CA LEU A 232 -43.07 -15.60 9.54
C LEU A 232 -43.61 -16.65 10.53
N GLY A 233 -42.80 -16.95 11.55
CA GLY A 233 -43.06 -17.99 12.55
C GLY A 233 -42.01 -18.12 13.67
N GLY A 234 -40.80 -17.56 13.50
CA GLY A 234 -39.84 -17.39 14.60
C GLY A 234 -39.11 -18.65 15.07
N GLY A 235 -38.84 -19.61 14.17
CA GLY A 235 -38.20 -20.90 14.50
C GLY A 235 -36.72 -21.06 14.12
N LEU A 236 -36.03 -20.01 13.67
CA LEU A 236 -34.59 -20.04 13.34
C LEU A 236 -33.80 -19.04 14.20
N PRO A 237 -32.53 -19.31 14.53
CA PRO A 237 -31.65 -18.33 15.17
C PRO A 237 -31.41 -17.11 14.26
N ALA A 238 -30.99 -16.00 14.86
CA ALA A 238 -30.56 -14.82 14.12
C ALA A 238 -29.26 -15.11 13.32
N SER A 239 -29.03 -14.36 12.25
CA SER A 239 -27.80 -14.50 11.45
C SER A 239 -26.56 -14.29 12.31
N ASN A 240 -25.77 -15.35 12.46
CA ASN A 240 -24.61 -15.43 13.32
C ASN A 240 -23.48 -16.12 12.55
N LYS A 241 -22.50 -15.33 12.11
CA LYS A 241 -21.42 -15.73 11.20
C LYS A 241 -20.04 -15.46 11.82
N THR A 242 -19.94 -15.63 13.14
CA THR A 242 -18.70 -15.41 13.89
C THR A 242 -17.66 -16.50 13.67
N GLY A 243 -18.05 -17.65 13.13
CA GLY A 243 -17.19 -18.83 12.99
C GLY A 243 -15.98 -18.63 12.08
N SER A 244 -15.02 -19.56 12.19
CA SER A 244 -13.74 -19.57 11.46
C SER A 244 -13.43 -20.97 10.91
N HIS A 245 -12.50 -21.07 9.95
CA HIS A 245 -12.05 -22.36 9.40
C HIS A 245 -13.16 -23.23 8.73
N ASN A 246 -14.28 -22.63 8.34
CA ASN A 246 -15.44 -23.34 7.78
C ASN A 246 -15.49 -23.30 6.24
N LEU A 247 -16.11 -24.32 5.63
CA LEU A 247 -16.49 -24.34 4.21
C LEU A 247 -18.00 -24.07 4.06
N ILE A 248 -18.35 -22.95 3.46
CA ILE A 248 -19.72 -22.45 3.33
C ILE A 248 -20.16 -22.50 1.87
N VAL A 249 -21.29 -23.15 1.57
CA VAL A 249 -21.79 -23.36 0.20
C VAL A 249 -23.30 -23.11 0.09
N GLY A 250 -23.71 -22.18 -0.78
CA GLY A 250 -25.12 -21.83 -0.96
C GLY A 250 -25.53 -20.60 -0.15
N LYS A 251 -26.72 -20.65 0.48
CA LYS A 251 -27.45 -19.47 0.98
C LYS A 251 -27.88 -19.63 2.43
N GLY A 252 -27.81 -18.54 3.21
CA GLY A 252 -28.40 -18.51 4.56
C GLY A 252 -27.66 -19.38 5.57
N ALA A 253 -26.36 -19.62 5.39
CA ALA A 253 -25.58 -20.41 6.34
C ALA A 253 -25.35 -19.63 7.64
N ASN A 254 -25.69 -20.24 8.78
CA ASN A 254 -25.26 -19.83 10.11
C ASN A 254 -24.06 -20.67 10.55
N TYR A 255 -23.05 -20.02 11.11
CA TYR A 255 -21.86 -20.67 11.61
C TYR A 255 -21.17 -19.79 12.66
N SER A 256 -21.26 -20.18 13.92
CA SER A 256 -20.63 -19.43 15.03
C SER A 256 -19.35 -20.05 15.58
N SER A 257 -19.10 -21.34 15.29
CA SER A 257 -17.91 -22.10 15.71
C SER A 257 -16.98 -22.43 14.52
N PHE A 258 -16.13 -23.45 14.63
CA PHE A 258 -15.07 -23.77 13.67
C PHE A 258 -15.02 -25.25 13.24
N GLY A 259 -14.41 -25.49 12.07
CA GLY A 259 -14.19 -26.82 11.50
C GLY A 259 -15.40 -27.40 10.74
N ALA A 260 -16.41 -26.58 10.46
CA ALA A 260 -17.67 -27.00 9.85
C ALA A 260 -17.65 -27.01 8.31
N ILE A 261 -18.46 -27.91 7.74
CA ILE A 261 -19.00 -27.75 6.39
C ILE A 261 -20.47 -27.35 6.56
N VAL A 262 -20.88 -26.23 5.96
CA VAL A 262 -22.27 -25.76 5.97
C VAL A 262 -22.73 -25.50 4.54
N ALA A 263 -23.50 -26.45 4.00
CA ALA A 263 -23.96 -26.44 2.62
C ALA A 263 -25.49 -26.52 2.54
N GLY A 264 -26.12 -25.75 1.64
CA GLY A 264 -27.56 -25.81 1.37
C GLY A 264 -28.29 -24.47 1.52
N LEU A 265 -29.43 -24.49 2.19
CA LEU A 265 -30.30 -23.33 2.42
C LEU A 265 -30.67 -23.18 3.90
N ASP A 266 -30.45 -21.99 4.47
CA ASP A 266 -30.86 -21.62 5.84
C ASP A 266 -30.35 -22.60 6.94
N ASN A 267 -29.20 -23.27 6.71
CA ASN A 267 -28.63 -24.30 7.58
C ASN A 267 -27.72 -23.72 8.68
N VAL A 268 -27.70 -24.35 9.85
CA VAL A 268 -27.04 -23.86 11.09
C VAL A 268 -25.96 -24.83 11.58
N SER A 269 -24.76 -24.34 11.88
CA SER A 269 -23.66 -25.14 12.45
C SER A 269 -22.90 -24.37 13.55
N ASP A 270 -23.32 -24.54 14.80
CA ASP A 270 -22.97 -23.61 15.91
C ASP A 270 -22.02 -24.20 16.98
N ALA A 271 -21.45 -25.38 16.75
CA ALA A 271 -20.53 -26.06 17.68
C ALA A 271 -19.26 -26.59 16.99
N GLN A 272 -18.24 -27.01 17.76
CA GLN A 272 -16.92 -27.39 17.23
C GLN A 272 -17.01 -28.64 16.37
N TYR A 273 -16.47 -28.58 15.15
CA TYR A 273 -16.51 -29.66 14.16
C TYR A 273 -17.93 -30.15 13.82
N ALA A 274 -18.97 -29.40 14.21
CA ALA A 274 -20.33 -29.66 13.80
C ALA A 274 -20.45 -29.43 12.28
N SER A 275 -21.36 -30.14 11.60
CA SER A 275 -21.50 -29.97 10.14
C SER A 275 -22.90 -30.25 9.62
N VAL A 276 -23.27 -29.49 8.58
CA VAL A 276 -24.51 -29.67 7.82
C VAL A 276 -24.18 -29.71 6.33
N THR A 277 -24.09 -30.90 5.74
CA THR A 277 -23.57 -31.06 4.37
C THR A 277 -24.61 -30.91 3.27
N GLY A 278 -25.86 -30.54 3.60
CA GLY A 278 -26.91 -30.30 2.61
C GLY A 278 -28.28 -30.02 3.21
N GLY A 279 -29.27 -29.90 2.33
CA GLY A 279 -30.68 -29.75 2.70
C GLY A 279 -31.10 -28.31 3.07
N GLU A 280 -32.23 -28.18 3.76
CA GLU A 280 -32.85 -26.89 4.09
C GLU A 280 -33.27 -26.79 5.58
N ARG A 281 -32.78 -25.77 6.31
CA ARG A 281 -33.07 -25.52 7.74
C ARG A 281 -32.70 -26.66 8.69
N ASN A 282 -31.64 -27.40 8.36
CA ASN A 282 -31.05 -28.38 9.27
C ASN A 282 -30.08 -27.68 10.25
N GLN A 283 -29.99 -28.19 11.48
CA GLN A 283 -29.20 -27.62 12.56
C GLN A 283 -28.26 -28.66 13.18
N ALA A 284 -26.98 -28.30 13.35
CA ALA A 284 -26.00 -29.07 14.12
C ALA A 284 -25.38 -28.16 15.21
N THR A 285 -25.68 -28.41 16.48
CA THR A 285 -25.53 -27.39 17.55
C THR A 285 -24.80 -27.86 18.81
N ASP A 286 -24.15 -29.03 18.77
CA ASP A 286 -23.29 -29.59 19.83
C ASP A 286 -22.03 -30.18 19.17
N ASP A 287 -20.94 -30.35 19.91
CA ASP A 287 -19.62 -30.66 19.32
C ASP A 287 -19.66 -32.01 18.59
N PHE A 288 -19.07 -32.05 17.39
CA PHE A 288 -19.10 -33.18 16.46
C PHE A 288 -20.51 -33.62 15.97
N ALA A 289 -21.56 -32.83 16.22
CA ALA A 289 -22.90 -33.12 15.69
C ALA A 289 -22.95 -33.00 14.16
N SER A 290 -23.73 -33.85 13.49
CA SER A 290 -23.76 -33.91 12.02
C SER A 290 -25.16 -34.07 11.43
N VAL A 291 -25.48 -33.31 10.39
CA VAL A 291 -26.66 -33.52 9.55
C VAL A 291 -26.28 -33.63 8.07
N SER A 292 -26.51 -34.78 7.45
CA SER A 292 -26.07 -34.99 6.06
C SER A 292 -26.98 -34.32 5.02
N GLY A 293 -28.25 -34.06 5.37
CA GLY A 293 -29.25 -33.46 4.47
C GLY A 293 -30.67 -33.49 5.05
N GLY A 294 -31.68 -33.52 4.17
CA GLY A 294 -33.09 -33.45 4.58
C GLY A 294 -33.58 -32.03 4.85
N SER A 295 -34.63 -31.85 5.66
CA SER A 295 -35.08 -30.52 6.07
C SER A 295 -35.62 -30.45 7.50
N LEU A 296 -35.34 -29.36 8.22
CA LEU A 296 -35.77 -29.13 9.62
C LEU A 296 -35.26 -30.18 10.62
N ASN A 297 -34.16 -30.88 10.32
CA ASN A 297 -33.57 -31.85 11.25
C ASN A 297 -32.62 -31.17 12.24
N GLU A 298 -32.59 -31.65 13.49
CA GLU A 298 -31.82 -31.06 14.60
C GLU A 298 -30.91 -32.11 15.28
N ALA A 299 -29.60 -31.99 15.04
CA ALA A 299 -28.55 -32.75 15.74
C ALA A 299 -27.96 -31.87 16.86
N SER A 300 -28.49 -32.01 18.07
CA SER A 300 -28.26 -31.10 19.22
C SER A 300 -27.64 -31.78 20.44
N GLY A 301 -27.13 -33.01 20.30
CA GLY A 301 -26.28 -33.68 21.30
C GLY A 301 -24.86 -33.97 20.79
N THR A 302 -23.88 -34.07 21.69
CA THR A 302 -22.47 -34.25 21.31
C THR A 302 -22.25 -35.56 20.54
N HIS A 303 -21.58 -35.51 19.38
CA HIS A 303 -21.48 -36.63 18.43
C HIS A 303 -22.84 -37.20 17.94
N SER A 304 -23.93 -36.42 18.00
CA SER A 304 -25.21 -36.82 17.42
C SER A 304 -25.16 -36.82 15.88
N SER A 305 -26.01 -37.61 15.24
CA SER A 305 -26.03 -37.71 13.77
C SER A 305 -27.43 -37.89 13.19
N ILE A 306 -27.72 -37.14 12.13
CA ILE A 306 -28.94 -37.31 11.32
C ILE A 306 -28.57 -37.41 9.83
N THR A 307 -28.86 -38.55 9.21
CA THR A 307 -28.54 -38.74 7.78
C THR A 307 -29.51 -37.99 6.86
N GLY A 308 -30.72 -37.70 7.32
CA GLY A 308 -31.68 -36.87 6.59
C GLY A 308 -33.12 -37.06 7.07
N GLY A 309 -34.07 -37.14 6.13
CA GLY A 309 -35.49 -37.11 6.43
C GLY A 309 -35.99 -35.69 6.70
N SER A 310 -37.08 -35.55 7.47
CA SER A 310 -37.60 -34.24 7.86
C SER A 310 -38.05 -34.16 9.32
N GLU A 311 -37.81 -33.01 9.95
CA GLU A 311 -38.23 -32.71 11.34
C GLU A 311 -37.72 -33.74 12.38
N ASN A 312 -36.62 -34.45 12.13
CA ASN A 312 -36.06 -35.42 13.07
C ASN A 312 -35.11 -34.75 14.08
N THR A 313 -35.04 -35.30 15.30
CA THR A 313 -34.20 -34.76 16.38
C THR A 313 -33.29 -35.84 16.98
N ALA A 314 -32.02 -35.51 17.18
CA ALA A 314 -31.01 -36.32 17.85
C ALA A 314 -30.27 -35.45 18.88
N SER A 315 -30.78 -35.41 20.11
CA SER A 315 -30.46 -34.37 21.10
C SER A 315 -29.64 -34.87 22.30
N ASN A 316 -29.06 -36.06 22.21
CA ASN A 316 -28.25 -36.65 23.29
C ASN A 316 -26.91 -37.21 22.75
N ILE A 317 -25.97 -37.50 23.65
CA ILE A 317 -24.61 -37.92 23.30
C ILE A 317 -24.66 -39.26 22.54
N PHE A 318 -24.06 -39.29 21.35
CA PHE A 318 -24.11 -40.42 20.40
C PHE A 318 -25.54 -40.86 19.99
N SER A 319 -26.55 -39.99 20.10
CA SER A 319 -27.88 -40.26 19.54
C SER A 319 -27.89 -40.20 18.00
N SER A 320 -28.75 -40.99 17.35
CA SER A 320 -28.75 -41.11 15.88
C SER A 320 -30.14 -41.29 15.26
N VAL A 321 -30.38 -40.63 14.12
CA VAL A 321 -31.57 -40.84 13.29
C VAL A 321 -31.19 -40.96 11.81
N ASN A 322 -31.38 -42.14 11.21
CA ASN A 322 -31.01 -42.36 9.80
C ASN A 322 -32.00 -41.71 8.81
N GLY A 323 -33.19 -41.30 9.26
CA GLY A 323 -34.15 -40.53 8.46
C GLY A 323 -35.60 -40.68 8.94
N GLY A 324 -36.53 -40.56 8.00
CA GLY A 324 -37.97 -40.59 8.29
C GLY A 324 -38.54 -39.20 8.60
N LEU A 325 -39.67 -39.15 9.32
CA LEU A 325 -40.39 -37.92 9.64
C LEU A 325 -40.69 -37.82 11.14
N ARG A 326 -40.20 -36.76 11.82
CA ARG A 326 -40.44 -36.51 13.24
C ARG A 326 -40.04 -37.67 14.17
N ASN A 327 -38.87 -38.26 13.95
CA ASN A 327 -38.31 -39.24 14.87
C ASN A 327 -37.37 -38.57 15.88
N GLU A 328 -37.46 -38.96 17.16
CA GLU A 328 -36.81 -38.30 18.30
C GLU A 328 -35.87 -39.26 19.06
N ALA A 329 -34.58 -39.23 18.75
CA ALA A 329 -33.53 -39.99 19.46
C ALA A 329 -32.97 -39.15 20.62
N THR A 330 -33.58 -39.28 21.80
CA THR A 330 -33.31 -38.40 22.96
C THR A 330 -32.59 -39.10 24.12
N GLY A 331 -32.36 -40.41 24.03
CA GLY A 331 -31.53 -41.18 24.96
C GLY A 331 -30.04 -41.20 24.55
N GLN A 332 -29.14 -41.33 25.53
CA GLN A 332 -27.70 -41.50 25.25
C GLN A 332 -27.47 -42.80 24.47
N TYR A 333 -26.68 -42.77 23.38
CA TYR A 333 -26.53 -43.91 22.45
C TYR A 333 -27.86 -44.47 21.88
N SER A 334 -28.93 -43.67 21.82
CA SER A 334 -30.19 -44.09 21.20
C SER A 334 -30.12 -44.04 19.68
N GLY A 335 -30.88 -44.91 19.00
CA GLY A 335 -30.86 -44.99 17.53
C GLY A 335 -32.23 -45.26 16.91
N ILE A 336 -32.63 -44.42 15.96
CA ILE A 336 -33.84 -44.62 15.15
C ILE A 336 -33.47 -44.78 13.68
N LEU A 337 -33.74 -45.95 13.10
CA LEU A 337 -33.38 -46.24 11.70
C LEU A 337 -34.33 -45.58 10.69
N GLY A 338 -35.50 -45.12 11.12
CA GLY A 338 -36.45 -44.39 10.28
C GLY A 338 -37.89 -44.48 10.78
N GLY A 339 -38.85 -44.46 9.85
CA GLY A 339 -40.28 -44.44 10.17
C GLY A 339 -40.81 -43.04 10.45
N GLN A 340 -41.88 -42.94 11.24
CA GLN A 340 -42.53 -41.68 11.58
C GLN A 340 -42.92 -41.60 13.06
N LEU A 341 -42.72 -40.44 13.70
CA LEU A 341 -43.16 -40.17 15.08
C LEU A 341 -42.63 -41.17 16.13
N ASN A 342 -41.54 -41.87 15.86
CA ASN A 342 -40.93 -42.79 16.81
C ASN A 342 -40.03 -42.03 17.80
N VAL A 343 -40.02 -42.45 19.07
CA VAL A 343 -39.25 -41.81 20.15
C VAL A 343 -38.37 -42.86 20.82
N SER A 344 -37.12 -42.51 21.12
CA SER A 344 -36.14 -43.41 21.73
C SER A 344 -35.43 -42.73 22.92
N PRO A 345 -36.12 -42.48 24.06
CA PRO A 345 -35.56 -41.73 25.17
C PRO A 345 -34.72 -42.57 26.14
N GLY A 346 -34.83 -43.91 26.10
CA GLY A 346 -34.00 -44.78 26.93
C GLY A 346 -32.52 -44.73 26.53
N PRO A 347 -31.55 -44.72 27.46
CA PRO A 347 -30.15 -44.90 27.09
C PRO A 347 -29.93 -46.27 26.45
N PHE A 348 -29.16 -46.35 25.36
CA PHE A 348 -29.00 -47.55 24.52
C PHE A 348 -30.32 -48.12 23.94
N SER A 349 -31.39 -47.31 23.88
CA SER A 349 -32.65 -47.73 23.25
C SER A 349 -32.56 -47.72 21.72
N SER A 350 -33.42 -48.50 21.05
CA SER A 350 -33.44 -48.56 19.59
C SER A 350 -34.84 -48.74 19.00
N VAL A 351 -35.12 -48.04 17.90
CA VAL A 351 -36.33 -48.22 17.09
C VAL A 351 -35.95 -48.44 15.62
N SER A 352 -36.22 -49.64 15.09
CA SER A 352 -35.84 -49.97 13.70
C SER A 352 -36.77 -49.36 12.63
N GLY A 353 -37.89 -48.75 13.04
CA GLY A 353 -38.84 -48.07 12.14
C GLY A 353 -40.27 -48.12 12.66
N GLY A 354 -41.24 -48.00 11.76
CA GLY A 354 -42.67 -48.02 12.09
C GLY A 354 -43.26 -46.65 12.40
N LEU A 355 -44.40 -46.63 13.10
CA LEU A 355 -45.16 -45.42 13.42
C LEU A 355 -45.41 -45.31 14.94
N ARG A 356 -45.01 -44.20 15.57
CA ARG A 356 -45.32 -43.89 16.99
C ARG A 356 -44.88 -44.96 18.00
N ASN A 357 -43.73 -45.59 17.78
CA ASN A 357 -43.15 -46.51 18.76
C ASN A 357 -42.31 -45.75 19.80
N ASP A 358 -42.33 -46.18 21.07
CA ASP A 358 -41.67 -45.53 22.21
C ASP A 358 -40.71 -46.49 22.93
N ALA A 359 -39.41 -46.28 22.78
CA ALA A 359 -38.36 -47.09 23.40
C ALA A 359 -37.79 -46.46 24.69
N SER A 360 -38.66 -46.15 25.65
CA SER A 360 -38.30 -45.51 26.93
C SER A 360 -37.35 -46.30 27.84
N GLY A 361 -37.33 -47.63 27.77
CA GLY A 361 -36.49 -48.48 28.61
C GLY A 361 -35.01 -48.41 28.27
N ASN A 362 -34.14 -48.43 29.27
CA ASN A 362 -32.69 -48.52 29.07
C ASN A 362 -32.32 -49.87 28.42
N GLY A 363 -31.57 -49.84 27.32
CA GLY A 363 -31.26 -51.03 26.51
C GLY A 363 -32.49 -51.69 25.88
N SER A 364 -33.61 -50.97 25.75
CA SER A 364 -34.85 -51.49 25.16
C SER A 364 -34.84 -51.42 23.62
N SER A 365 -35.69 -52.21 22.98
CA SER A 365 -35.71 -52.31 21.50
C SER A 365 -37.10 -52.54 20.93
N ILE A 366 -37.44 -51.78 19.88
CA ILE A 366 -38.65 -51.96 19.08
C ILE A 366 -38.26 -52.18 17.62
N SER A 367 -38.53 -53.37 17.09
CA SER A 367 -38.14 -53.72 15.71
C SER A 367 -39.06 -53.16 14.63
N GLY A 368 -40.17 -52.52 15.00
CA GLY A 368 -41.09 -51.83 14.09
C GLY A 368 -42.54 -51.88 14.59
N GLY A 369 -43.49 -51.76 13.67
CA GLY A 369 -44.92 -51.78 13.98
C GLY A 369 -45.52 -50.40 14.28
N GLU A 370 -46.66 -50.37 14.96
CA GLU A 370 -47.38 -49.15 15.31
C GLU A 370 -47.68 -49.07 16.82
N LEU A 371 -47.48 -47.91 17.45
CA LEU A 371 -47.89 -47.64 18.84
C LEU A 371 -47.34 -48.64 19.88
N ASN A 372 -46.20 -49.28 19.64
CA ASN A 372 -45.60 -50.19 20.60
C ASN A 372 -44.73 -49.43 21.62
N THR A 373 -44.63 -49.93 22.85
CA THR A 373 -43.89 -49.29 23.94
C THR A 373 -43.02 -50.28 24.72
N THR A 374 -41.77 -49.93 24.97
CA THR A 374 -40.83 -50.70 25.82
C THR A 374 -40.32 -49.81 26.96
N GLY A 375 -40.74 -50.08 28.21
CA GLY A 375 -40.60 -49.12 29.32
C GLY A 375 -39.53 -49.40 30.39
N ASP A 376 -39.08 -50.65 30.56
CA ASP A 376 -38.12 -51.06 31.61
C ASP A 376 -36.82 -51.63 30.99
N PHE A 377 -35.78 -51.81 31.81
CA PHE A 377 -34.46 -52.29 31.41
C PHE A 377 -34.51 -53.56 30.57
N TYR A 378 -33.96 -53.50 29.36
CA TYR A 378 -33.92 -54.60 28.37
C TYR A 378 -35.30 -55.19 28.03
N SER A 379 -36.36 -54.39 28.08
CA SER A 379 -37.67 -54.75 27.51
C SER A 379 -37.64 -54.70 25.98
N SER A 380 -38.48 -55.51 25.31
CA SER A 380 -38.44 -55.63 23.85
C SER A 380 -39.81 -55.87 23.20
N VAL A 381 -40.04 -55.25 22.05
CA VAL A 381 -41.19 -55.53 21.17
C VAL A 381 -40.72 -55.80 19.75
N SER A 382 -40.98 -56.99 19.22
CA SER A 382 -40.53 -57.37 17.86
C SER A 382 -41.42 -56.80 16.74
N GLY A 383 -42.57 -56.19 17.08
CA GLY A 383 -43.46 -55.51 16.13
C GLY A 383 -44.93 -55.59 16.56
N GLY A 384 -45.84 -55.53 15.60
CA GLY A 384 -47.28 -55.56 15.85
C GLY A 384 -47.87 -54.17 16.11
N ARG A 385 -49.05 -54.11 16.76
CA ARG A 385 -49.74 -52.86 17.09
C ARG A 385 -50.08 -52.75 18.58
N ASN A 386 -49.80 -51.62 19.21
CA ASN A 386 -50.23 -51.31 20.58
C ASN A 386 -49.77 -52.36 21.63
N ASN A 387 -48.57 -52.93 21.46
CA ASN A 387 -47.99 -53.87 22.42
C ASN A 387 -47.09 -53.16 23.44
N LEU A 388 -47.15 -53.60 24.71
CA LEU A 388 -46.47 -52.98 25.84
C LEU A 388 -45.55 -53.98 26.55
N ALA A 389 -44.23 -53.77 26.51
CA ALA A 389 -43.25 -54.52 27.31
C ALA A 389 -42.70 -53.61 28.41
N ASN A 390 -43.24 -53.71 29.62
CA ASN A 390 -42.96 -52.78 30.73
C ASN A 390 -42.39 -53.46 31.99
N GLY A 391 -41.92 -54.70 31.87
CA GLY A 391 -41.13 -55.37 32.90
C GLY A 391 -39.66 -55.52 32.50
N ARG A 392 -38.75 -55.51 33.47
CA ARG A 392 -37.32 -55.77 33.23
C ARG A 392 -37.11 -57.11 32.53
N ASN A 393 -36.35 -57.12 31.42
CA ASN A 393 -36.19 -58.27 30.55
C ASN A 393 -37.52 -58.87 30.01
N SER A 394 -38.60 -58.08 29.91
CA SER A 394 -39.85 -58.54 29.29
C SER A 394 -39.78 -58.55 27.77
N SER A 395 -40.61 -59.36 27.13
CA SER A 395 -40.71 -59.39 25.67
C SER A 395 -42.14 -59.57 25.15
N VAL A 396 -42.46 -58.87 24.07
CA VAL A 396 -43.64 -59.15 23.23
C VAL A 396 -43.18 -59.42 21.80
N SER A 397 -43.41 -60.62 21.29
CA SER A 397 -42.93 -61.02 19.96
C SER A 397 -43.79 -60.50 18.78
N GLY A 398 -44.93 -59.85 19.07
CA GLY A 398 -45.79 -59.23 18.07
C GLY A 398 -47.27 -59.26 18.48
N GLY A 399 -48.16 -59.23 17.49
CA GLY A 399 -49.62 -59.27 17.71
C GLY A 399 -50.23 -57.88 17.93
N GLU A 400 -51.41 -57.84 18.54
CA GLU A 400 -52.13 -56.62 18.90
C GLU A 400 -52.38 -56.54 20.41
N GLY A 401 -52.22 -55.36 21.02
CA GLY A 401 -52.71 -55.09 22.39
C GLY A 401 -52.05 -55.88 23.52
N ASN A 402 -50.98 -56.64 23.27
CA ASN A 402 -50.41 -57.56 24.25
C ASN A 402 -49.52 -56.83 25.27
N THR A 403 -49.58 -57.24 26.53
CA THR A 403 -48.85 -56.60 27.64
C THR A 403 -47.94 -57.60 28.37
N ALA A 404 -46.64 -57.33 28.43
CA ALA A 404 -45.67 -58.06 29.25
C ALA A 404 -45.08 -57.10 30.31
N SER A 405 -45.70 -57.02 31.49
CA SER A 405 -45.34 -56.07 32.56
C SER A 405 -44.59 -56.71 33.74
N GLY A 406 -44.55 -58.04 33.85
CA GLY A 406 -43.76 -58.72 34.86
C GLY A 406 -42.25 -58.78 34.54
N THR A 407 -41.39 -58.84 35.56
CA THR A 407 -39.94 -59.06 35.35
C THR A 407 -39.71 -60.42 34.67
N ARG A 408 -39.02 -60.44 33.52
CA ARG A 408 -38.85 -61.62 32.64
C ARG A 408 -40.16 -62.24 32.17
N SER A 409 -41.25 -61.47 32.14
CA SER A 409 -42.52 -61.92 31.54
C SER A 409 -42.41 -61.96 30.01
N SER A 410 -43.23 -62.79 29.36
CA SER A 410 -43.24 -62.87 27.90
C SER A 410 -44.63 -63.09 27.32
N VAL A 411 -44.90 -62.44 26.18
CA VAL A 411 -46.06 -62.74 25.33
C VAL A 411 -45.59 -63.01 23.91
N SER A 412 -45.79 -64.23 23.42
CA SER A 412 -45.30 -64.64 22.08
C SER A 412 -46.15 -64.13 20.91
N GLY A 413 -47.28 -63.45 21.19
CA GLY A 413 -48.14 -62.80 20.22
C GLY A 413 -49.62 -62.96 20.57
N GLY A 414 -50.48 -62.91 19.55
CA GLY A 414 -51.93 -62.96 19.72
C GLY A 414 -52.56 -61.56 19.84
N ASP A 415 -53.71 -61.48 20.49
CA ASP A 415 -54.50 -60.27 20.65
C ASP A 415 -54.90 -60.05 22.12
N GLY A 416 -54.56 -58.91 22.71
CA GLY A 416 -54.97 -58.51 24.07
C GLY A 416 -54.44 -59.36 25.24
N ASN A 417 -53.44 -60.22 25.03
CA ASN A 417 -52.93 -61.11 26.09
C ASN A 417 -52.03 -60.38 27.09
N THR A 418 -52.06 -60.77 28.37
CA THR A 418 -51.33 -60.11 29.45
C THR A 418 -50.47 -61.08 30.25
N ALA A 419 -49.19 -60.76 30.47
CA ALA A 419 -48.27 -61.46 31.36
C ALA A 419 -47.69 -60.47 32.40
N SER A 420 -48.25 -60.43 33.61
CA SER A 420 -48.06 -59.29 34.53
C SER A 420 -47.14 -59.54 35.74
N PHE A 421 -46.76 -60.79 36.02
CA PHE A 421 -45.91 -61.14 37.16
C PHE A 421 -44.57 -61.77 36.75
N THR A 422 -43.66 -61.91 37.73
CA THR A 422 -42.29 -62.39 37.48
C THR A 422 -42.27 -63.75 36.78
N THR A 423 -41.66 -63.81 35.60
CA THR A 423 -41.65 -64.98 34.68
C THR A 423 -43.03 -65.54 34.32
N ALA A 424 -44.08 -64.73 34.40
CA ALA A 424 -45.38 -65.06 33.82
C ALA A 424 -45.27 -65.13 32.28
N SER A 425 -45.98 -66.04 31.63
CA SER A 425 -45.87 -66.25 30.18
C SER A 425 -47.20 -66.52 29.49
N VAL A 426 -47.39 -65.94 28.30
CA VAL A 426 -48.51 -66.28 27.40
C VAL A 426 -47.98 -66.60 26.01
N SER A 427 -48.21 -67.82 25.52
CA SER A 427 -47.69 -68.25 24.20
C SER A 427 -48.55 -67.79 23.00
N GLY A 428 -49.72 -67.19 23.24
CA GLY A 428 -50.57 -66.59 22.22
C GLY A 428 -52.05 -66.60 22.59
N GLY A 429 -52.93 -66.52 21.58
CA GLY A 429 -54.39 -66.55 21.74
C GLY A 429 -55.03 -65.17 21.79
N ASN A 430 -56.23 -65.07 22.36
CA ASN A 430 -56.97 -63.81 22.54
C ASN A 430 -57.37 -63.59 24.01
N ALA A 431 -57.00 -62.45 24.58
CA ALA A 431 -57.35 -62.01 25.93
C ALA A 431 -56.99 -62.98 27.08
N ASN A 432 -55.93 -63.79 26.94
CA ASN A 432 -55.45 -64.65 28.02
C ASN A 432 -54.57 -63.88 29.02
N ILE A 433 -54.63 -64.24 30.31
CA ILE A 433 -53.98 -63.52 31.41
C ILE A 433 -53.10 -64.48 32.23
N ALA A 434 -51.79 -64.22 32.30
CA ALA A 434 -50.85 -64.87 33.21
C ALA A 434 -50.42 -63.86 34.29
N SER A 435 -51.05 -63.94 35.46
CA SER A 435 -50.94 -62.96 36.55
C SER A 435 -50.41 -63.53 37.87
N GLY A 436 -50.10 -64.83 37.93
CA GLY A 436 -49.30 -65.40 39.01
C GLY A 436 -47.79 -65.31 38.76
N GLN A 437 -46.97 -65.27 39.81
CA GLN A 437 -45.52 -65.50 39.66
C GLN A 437 -45.29 -66.91 39.10
N HIS A 438 -44.43 -67.05 38.08
CA HIS A 438 -44.22 -68.31 37.34
C HIS A 438 -45.47 -68.88 36.64
N SER A 439 -46.55 -68.09 36.46
CA SER A 439 -47.76 -68.55 35.77
C SER A 439 -47.56 -68.73 34.27
N SER A 440 -48.40 -69.55 33.64
CA SER A 440 -48.34 -69.80 32.20
C SER A 440 -49.71 -70.01 31.56
N VAL A 441 -49.93 -69.41 30.40
CA VAL A 441 -51.06 -69.74 29.51
C VAL A 441 -50.55 -70.08 28.12
N THR A 442 -50.75 -71.31 27.67
CA THR A 442 -50.24 -71.78 26.36
C THR A 442 -51.05 -71.23 25.17
N GLY A 443 -52.27 -70.74 25.41
CA GLY A 443 -53.07 -70.02 24.41
C GLY A 443 -54.57 -70.16 24.68
N GLY A 444 -55.38 -70.13 23.62
CA GLY A 444 -56.84 -70.17 23.71
C GLY A 444 -57.46 -68.77 23.76
N ASN A 445 -58.62 -68.65 24.39
CA ASN A 445 -59.34 -67.38 24.56
C ASN A 445 -59.84 -67.21 26.01
N ASP A 446 -59.69 -66.02 26.58
CA ASP A 446 -60.16 -65.61 27.93
C ASP A 446 -59.65 -66.47 29.11
N ASN A 447 -58.52 -67.19 28.99
CA ASN A 447 -58.03 -68.03 30.08
C ASN A 447 -57.15 -67.26 31.08
N GLU A 448 -57.34 -67.45 32.39
CA GLU A 448 -56.56 -66.83 33.46
C GLU A 448 -55.69 -67.84 34.23
N ALA A 449 -54.44 -67.48 34.49
CA ALA A 449 -53.50 -68.18 35.37
C ALA A 449 -52.96 -67.20 36.43
N SER A 450 -53.73 -66.97 37.50
CA SER A 450 -53.41 -66.01 38.57
C SER A 450 -52.73 -66.64 39.79
N GLY A 451 -52.81 -67.95 39.96
CA GLY A 451 -52.10 -68.66 41.03
C GLY A 451 -50.58 -68.63 40.83
N VAL A 452 -49.80 -68.59 41.91
CA VAL A 452 -48.33 -68.75 41.82
C VAL A 452 -48.02 -70.14 41.28
N SER A 453 -47.15 -70.23 40.27
CA SER A 453 -46.83 -71.45 39.52
C SER A 453 -48.05 -72.15 38.89
N SER A 454 -49.12 -71.41 38.59
CA SER A 454 -50.32 -71.95 37.93
C SER A 454 -50.14 -72.13 36.42
N SER A 455 -50.95 -72.99 35.80
CA SER A 455 -50.94 -73.15 34.34
C SER A 455 -52.32 -73.38 33.72
N VAL A 456 -52.54 -72.78 32.54
CA VAL A 456 -53.65 -73.13 31.66
C VAL A 456 -53.12 -73.51 30.28
N ASN A 457 -53.26 -74.78 29.90
CA ASN A 457 -52.73 -75.30 28.63
C ASN A 457 -53.57 -74.92 27.40
N GLY A 458 -54.71 -74.24 27.61
CA GLY A 458 -55.51 -73.60 26.57
C GLY A 458 -57.02 -73.71 26.82
N GLY A 459 -57.81 -73.49 25.77
CA GLY A 459 -59.28 -73.60 25.82
C GLY A 459 -59.99 -72.25 25.80
N LEU A 460 -61.19 -72.20 26.37
CA LEU A 460 -62.04 -70.99 26.45
C LEU A 460 -62.44 -70.69 27.90
N SER A 461 -62.06 -69.53 28.42
CA SER A 461 -62.48 -69.04 29.75
C SER A 461 -62.17 -70.03 30.89
N ASN A 462 -60.93 -70.55 30.99
CA ASN A 462 -60.52 -71.43 32.07
C ASN A 462 -59.56 -70.73 33.04
N ASP A 463 -59.73 -70.99 34.34
CA ASP A 463 -59.13 -70.22 35.43
C ASP A 463 -58.27 -71.10 36.36
N ALA A 464 -56.98 -70.81 36.52
CA ALA A 464 -56.07 -71.49 37.44
C ALA A 464 -55.57 -70.50 38.50
N THR A 465 -56.27 -70.44 39.64
CA THR A 465 -56.14 -69.35 40.63
C THR A 465 -55.45 -69.79 41.93
N GLY A 466 -55.37 -71.10 42.22
CA GLY A 466 -54.67 -71.64 43.39
C GLY A 466 -53.14 -71.77 43.19
N LEU A 467 -52.36 -71.84 44.27
CA LEU A 467 -50.90 -72.08 44.22
C LEU A 467 -50.62 -73.44 43.56
N GLU A 468 -49.76 -73.51 42.55
CA GLU A 468 -49.44 -74.74 41.79
C GLU A 468 -50.67 -75.42 41.16
N SER A 469 -51.76 -74.67 40.91
CA SER A 469 -52.97 -75.17 40.24
C SER A 469 -52.80 -75.35 38.73
N SER A 470 -53.58 -76.22 38.09
CA SER A 470 -53.54 -76.38 36.64
C SER A 470 -54.89 -76.69 35.99
N VAL A 471 -55.09 -76.17 34.78
CA VAL A 471 -56.20 -76.55 33.89
C VAL A 471 -55.64 -76.98 32.53
N ASN A 472 -55.83 -78.25 32.18
CA ASN A 472 -55.28 -78.83 30.95
C ASN A 472 -56.04 -78.49 29.67
N GLY A 473 -57.20 -77.81 29.77
CA GLY A 473 -57.96 -77.33 28.62
C GLY A 473 -59.47 -77.27 28.87
N GLY A 474 -60.25 -77.29 27.78
CA GLY A 474 -61.72 -77.31 27.85
C GLY A 474 -62.33 -75.91 27.82
N ARG A 475 -63.51 -75.76 28.42
CA ARG A 475 -64.23 -74.49 28.54
C ARG A 475 -64.75 -74.24 29.96
N SER A 476 -64.58 -73.04 30.50
CA SER A 476 -65.19 -72.65 31.79
C SER A 476 -64.84 -73.61 32.92
N ASN A 477 -63.57 -74.00 33.03
CA ASN A 477 -63.07 -74.85 34.12
C ASN A 477 -62.19 -74.03 35.07
N GLU A 478 -62.44 -74.14 36.37
CA GLU A 478 -61.72 -73.49 37.46
C GLU A 478 -60.84 -74.49 38.23
N ALA A 479 -59.66 -74.05 38.68
CA ALA A 479 -58.79 -74.73 39.63
C ALA A 479 -58.28 -73.73 40.67
N SER A 480 -59.07 -73.50 41.73
CA SER A 480 -58.83 -72.50 42.76
C SER A 480 -58.21 -73.02 44.06
N GLY A 481 -58.20 -74.34 44.27
CA GLY A 481 -57.45 -74.94 45.37
C GLY A 481 -55.94 -74.97 45.10
N ASP A 482 -55.11 -74.85 46.14
CA ASP A 482 -53.67 -75.09 46.02
C ASP A 482 -53.43 -76.53 45.51
N ARG A 483 -52.64 -76.69 44.44
CA ARG A 483 -52.39 -77.95 43.71
C ARG A 483 -53.66 -78.59 43.14
N ALA A 484 -54.73 -77.82 42.97
CA ALA A 484 -55.92 -78.30 42.27
C ALA A 484 -55.64 -78.52 40.78
N THR A 485 -56.22 -79.58 40.19
CA THR A 485 -56.01 -79.92 38.78
C THR A 485 -57.32 -80.25 38.09
N THR A 486 -57.63 -79.56 36.99
CA THR A 486 -58.74 -79.92 36.10
C THR A 486 -58.20 -80.38 34.75
N ASN A 487 -58.40 -81.66 34.42
CA ASN A 487 -57.91 -82.25 33.17
C ASN A 487 -58.69 -81.81 31.91
N GLY A 488 -59.72 -80.99 32.09
CA GLY A 488 -60.52 -80.35 31.05
C GLY A 488 -62.01 -80.60 31.23
N GLY A 489 -62.80 -80.35 30.18
CA GLY A 489 -64.25 -80.51 30.21
C GLY A 489 -65.00 -79.18 30.10
N LEU A 490 -66.18 -79.10 30.72
CA LEU A 490 -67.07 -77.94 30.66
C LEU A 490 -67.70 -77.62 32.03
N PHE A 491 -67.50 -76.43 32.59
CA PHE A 491 -68.03 -76.05 33.91
C PHE A 491 -67.60 -77.03 35.02
N ASN A 492 -66.30 -77.09 35.30
CA ASN A 492 -65.77 -77.91 36.40
C ASN A 492 -64.92 -77.07 37.36
N GLU A 493 -65.03 -77.30 38.68
CA GLU A 493 -64.50 -76.45 39.75
C GLU A 493 -63.61 -77.26 40.72
N ALA A 494 -62.29 -77.15 40.63
CA ALA A 494 -61.36 -77.82 41.53
C ALA A 494 -60.94 -76.88 42.68
N ILE A 495 -61.78 -76.77 43.71
CA ILE A 495 -61.67 -75.78 44.79
C ILE A 495 -60.83 -76.27 45.99
N GLY A 496 -60.78 -77.59 46.23
CA GLY A 496 -60.07 -78.18 47.36
C GLY A 496 -58.56 -78.26 47.14
N VAL A 497 -57.77 -78.11 48.21
CA VAL A 497 -56.31 -78.30 48.19
C VAL A 497 -55.96 -79.73 47.75
N ASN A 498 -55.05 -79.92 46.80
CA ASN A 498 -54.76 -81.18 46.12
C ASN A 498 -56.00 -81.86 45.48
N SER A 499 -57.07 -81.12 45.15
CA SER A 499 -58.23 -81.72 44.49
C SER A 499 -57.99 -81.97 43.00
N THR A 500 -58.72 -82.89 42.39
CA THR A 500 -58.52 -83.21 40.97
C THR A 500 -59.80 -83.64 40.28
N ILE A 501 -60.11 -83.01 39.14
CA ILE A 501 -61.22 -83.36 38.27
C ILE A 501 -60.65 -83.96 36.98
N GLY A 502 -60.93 -85.24 36.75
CA GLY A 502 -60.44 -85.99 35.58
C GLY A 502 -61.13 -85.62 34.25
N GLY A 503 -62.16 -84.79 34.29
CA GLY A 503 -62.91 -84.31 33.12
C GLY A 503 -64.42 -84.34 33.34
N GLY A 504 -65.20 -84.23 32.26
CA GLY A 504 -66.66 -84.25 32.28
C GLY A 504 -67.27 -82.85 32.27
N ALA A 505 -68.46 -82.71 32.85
CA ALA A 505 -69.11 -81.41 32.97
C ALA A 505 -69.92 -81.25 34.27
N ASN A 506 -70.05 -80.01 34.74
CA ASN A 506 -70.73 -79.62 35.98
C ASN A 506 -70.24 -80.40 37.22
N ARG A 507 -68.92 -80.53 37.37
CA ARG A 507 -68.28 -81.23 38.51
C ARG A 507 -67.55 -80.24 39.41
N SER A 508 -67.82 -80.27 40.71
CA SER A 508 -67.10 -79.47 41.72
C SER A 508 -66.40 -80.36 42.76
N THR A 509 -65.22 -79.99 43.26
CA THR A 509 -64.48 -80.70 44.32
C THR A 509 -63.91 -79.75 45.37
N ALA A 510 -64.67 -79.51 46.45
CA ALA A 510 -64.27 -78.59 47.54
C ALA A 510 -63.44 -79.23 48.68
N GLY A 511 -63.37 -80.55 48.78
CA GLY A 511 -62.63 -81.22 49.85
C GLY A 511 -61.15 -81.40 49.54
N SER A 512 -60.27 -81.25 50.53
CA SER A 512 -58.83 -81.49 50.34
C SER A 512 -58.53 -82.93 49.94
N ASN A 513 -57.63 -83.12 48.96
CA ASN A 513 -57.30 -84.40 48.31
C ASN A 513 -58.50 -85.10 47.63
N SER A 514 -59.58 -84.37 47.32
CA SER A 514 -60.77 -84.96 46.67
C SER A 514 -60.59 -85.13 45.17
N TRP A 515 -60.85 -86.34 44.67
CA TRP A 515 -60.80 -86.67 43.24
C TRP A 515 -62.21 -86.98 42.68
N ARG A 516 -62.49 -86.55 41.44
CA ARG A 516 -63.69 -86.93 40.69
C ARG A 516 -63.36 -87.32 39.25
N ALA A 517 -63.79 -88.51 38.84
CA ALA A 517 -63.78 -88.95 37.45
C ALA A 517 -64.88 -88.28 36.62
N GLY A 518 -64.65 -88.21 35.30
CA GLY A 518 -65.53 -87.54 34.36
C GLY A 518 -66.70 -88.37 33.83
N GLY A 519 -67.73 -87.66 33.38
CA GLY A 519 -68.94 -88.17 32.74
C GLY A 519 -70.01 -87.08 32.75
N GLN A 520 -70.99 -87.13 31.85
CA GLN A 520 -72.14 -86.22 31.92
C GLN A 520 -73.02 -86.58 33.14
N ALA A 521 -73.65 -85.59 33.75
CA ALA A 521 -74.79 -85.83 34.64
C ALA A 521 -76.02 -86.12 33.77
N SER A 522 -76.19 -87.38 33.37
CA SER A 522 -77.44 -87.83 32.74
C SER A 522 -78.54 -87.90 33.80
N ASN A 523 -79.46 -86.94 33.79
CA ASN A 523 -80.66 -86.99 34.63
C ASN A 523 -81.56 -88.14 34.14
N ASN A 524 -81.58 -89.25 34.89
CA ASN A 524 -82.53 -90.36 34.83
C ASN A 524 -82.52 -91.07 36.20
#